data_AF-A0A5A7VLF8-F1
#
_entry.id   AF-A0A5A7VLF8-F1
#
_cell.length_a   1.000
_cell.length_b   1.000
_cell.length_c   1.000
_cell.angle_alpha   90.00
_cell.angle_beta   90.00
_cell.angle_gamma   90.00
#
_symmetry.space_group_name_H-M   'P 1'
#
loop_
_entity.id
_entity.type
_entity.pdbx_description
1 polymer ?
#
loop_
_entity_poly.entity_id
_entity_poly.type
_entity_poly.pdbx_seq_one_letter_code
_entity_poly.pdbx_strand_id
1 'polypeptide(L)'
;MPLRRPPAMLVPVLAIAFAVVGSTPPPAQAQVLGPLQGLPNLQVPGVGLPVGAPARPLRSVDDLLRGPLAATRRLQIDALLREEPRRVGVDPHGAPILRGEFLAMGLAGAQLDAVRALDFRVDGATPADATLGLDFVVLHDSRRRSAVKAMRALQRAAPDATFTYQHVYLPAGHGDVARATSSATPSSAAPARRIGLIDGGVDPADPALARAHIEQHGCKTATVSRHGTAVAARLVDGDPDTLYAADLWCGDAVGGATSNLVDALAWMARERVAVINISLVGPDNPVLARAVQVMIARGHVLVSAVGNDGPAAPPLFPAAYPEVIGVSGVDARERVLPESGSGDQVDFCASGVVGSGRDALRGTSFAAPIVARKAGELLDAPRKGAAAEVQQQLAGEARDLGRPGRDPRYGDGLLSP
;
A
#
# COMPACT_ATOMS: atom_id res chain seq x y z
N MET A 1 26.00 34.29 -48.52
CA MET A 1 26.43 33.62 -49.77
C MET A 1 27.92 33.89 -49.98
N PRO A 2 28.71 33.05 -50.67
CA PRO A 2 28.57 31.61 -51.02
C PRO A 2 29.60 30.74 -50.24
N LEU A 3 29.41 29.43 -49.95
CA LEU A 3 29.48 28.21 -50.81
C LEU A 3 30.81 27.95 -51.56
N ARG A 4 31.60 26.94 -51.13
CA ARG A 4 31.90 25.68 -51.90
C ARG A 4 32.90 24.71 -51.20
N ARG A 5 32.74 23.40 -51.50
CA ARG A 5 33.65 22.23 -51.30
C ARG A 5 34.26 21.82 -52.67
N PRO A 6 34.97 20.67 -52.85
CA PRO A 6 36.13 20.02 -52.18
C PRO A 6 37.32 19.88 -53.20
N PRO A 7 38.38 19.03 -53.03
CA PRO A 7 38.41 17.54 -53.24
C PRO A 7 39.19 16.79 -52.10
N ALA A 8 39.23 15.46 -51.87
CA ALA A 8 39.24 14.18 -52.62
C ALA A 8 40.64 13.54 -52.82
N MET A 9 40.91 12.41 -52.13
CA MET A 9 41.98 11.38 -52.30
C MET A 9 41.66 10.18 -51.37
N LEU A 10 42.24 8.98 -51.49
CA LEU A 10 42.34 8.02 -52.61
C LEU A 10 42.59 6.62 -51.99
N VAL A 11 42.15 5.53 -52.62
CA VAL A 11 42.16 4.14 -52.07
C VAL A 11 43.30 3.30 -52.67
N PRO A 12 43.71 2.17 -52.05
CA PRO A 12 43.68 0.93 -52.82
C PRO A 12 43.13 -0.29 -52.06
N VAL A 13 42.43 -1.14 -52.80
CA VAL A 13 42.00 -2.50 -52.44
C VAL A 13 42.92 -3.50 -53.15
N LEU A 14 43.21 -4.64 -52.53
CA LEU A 14 43.77 -5.79 -53.23
C LEU A 14 43.06 -7.09 -52.81
N ALA A 15 42.73 -7.92 -53.80
CA ALA A 15 42.07 -9.21 -53.63
C ALA A 15 42.82 -10.28 -54.42
N ILE A 16 42.86 -11.52 -53.90
CA ILE A 16 43.35 -12.73 -54.60
C ILE A 16 42.41 -13.89 -54.24
N ALA A 17 42.17 -14.82 -55.18
CA ALA A 17 41.11 -15.82 -55.13
C ALA A 17 41.56 -17.28 -55.44
N PHE A 18 40.85 -18.24 -54.83
CA PHE A 18 40.45 -19.60 -55.27
C PHE A 18 41.34 -20.56 -56.11
N ALA A 19 41.50 -21.81 -55.61
CA ALA A 19 41.13 -23.12 -56.23
C ALA A 19 41.62 -24.29 -55.31
N VAL A 20 40.78 -25.11 -54.65
CA VAL A 20 39.96 -26.28 -55.07
C VAL A 20 40.72 -27.59 -55.36
N VAL A 21 40.74 -28.50 -54.36
CA VAL A 21 40.66 -29.99 -54.39
C VAL A 21 40.14 -30.44 -52.99
N GLY A 22 39.36 -31.52 -52.76
CA GLY A 22 38.61 -32.37 -53.70
C GLY A 22 38.39 -33.84 -53.28
N SER A 23 37.86 -34.17 -52.08
CA SER A 23 37.56 -35.56 -51.67
C SER A 23 36.33 -35.74 -50.75
N THR A 24 35.48 -36.73 -51.07
CA THR A 24 34.29 -37.23 -50.33
C THR A 24 34.57 -38.62 -49.76
N PRO A 25 33.97 -39.11 -48.63
CA PRO A 25 32.60 -39.68 -48.60
C PRO A 25 31.91 -39.59 -47.19
N PRO A 26 30.98 -40.50 -46.78
CA PRO A 26 29.59 -40.77 -47.22
C PRO A 26 28.53 -40.42 -46.12
N PRO A 27 27.21 -40.64 -46.31
CA PRO A 27 26.18 -40.15 -45.38
C PRO A 27 25.73 -41.13 -44.27
N ALA A 28 25.30 -40.53 -43.14
CA ALA A 28 24.27 -40.93 -42.17
C ALA A 28 24.14 -42.41 -41.71
N GLN A 29 24.26 -42.61 -40.39
CA GLN A 29 23.32 -43.46 -39.64
C GLN A 29 22.92 -42.79 -38.32
N ALA A 30 21.63 -42.86 -37.98
CA ALA A 30 21.14 -42.50 -36.66
C ALA A 30 21.32 -43.70 -35.70
N GLN A 31 21.80 -43.45 -34.49
CA GLN A 31 21.78 -44.43 -33.40
C GLN A 31 21.15 -43.82 -32.16
N VAL A 32 20.00 -44.36 -31.75
CA VAL A 32 19.37 -44.11 -30.45
C VAL A 32 20.07 -45.01 -29.43
N LEU A 33 20.63 -44.45 -28.36
CA LEU A 33 21.19 -45.26 -27.27
C LEU A 33 21.25 -44.51 -25.93
N GLY A 34 20.40 -44.95 -25.00
CA GLY A 34 20.74 -45.07 -23.58
C GLY A 34 20.65 -43.81 -22.70
N PRO A 35 20.28 -43.96 -21.41
CA PRO A 35 20.28 -42.86 -20.45
C PRO A 35 21.71 -42.50 -20.04
N LEU A 36 22.05 -41.21 -20.05
CA LEU A 36 23.30 -40.73 -19.49
C LEU A 36 23.31 -40.91 -17.98
N GLN A 37 24.26 -41.72 -17.50
CA GLN A 37 24.59 -41.81 -16.09
C GLN A 37 25.16 -40.47 -15.59
N GLY A 38 24.94 -40.19 -14.30
CA GLY A 38 25.03 -38.82 -13.76
C GLY A 38 26.42 -38.18 -13.81
N LEU A 39 26.42 -36.88 -14.12
CA LEU A 39 27.49 -35.96 -13.71
C LEU A 39 27.19 -35.44 -12.29
N PRO A 40 28.21 -35.16 -11.47
CA PRO A 40 28.06 -34.95 -10.04
C PRO A 40 27.37 -33.62 -9.67
N ASN A 41 26.74 -33.64 -8.49
CA ASN A 41 26.02 -32.53 -7.87
C ASN A 41 26.75 -31.17 -7.96
N LEU A 42 26.26 -30.28 -8.83
CA LEU A 42 26.46 -28.85 -8.65
C LEU A 42 25.39 -28.31 -7.70
N GLN A 43 25.57 -28.58 -6.40
CA GLN A 43 24.71 -28.01 -5.36
C GLN A 43 24.94 -26.50 -5.27
N VAL A 44 24.05 -25.71 -5.87
CA VAL A 44 23.89 -24.29 -5.54
C VAL A 44 23.28 -24.22 -4.12
N PRO A 45 23.98 -23.68 -3.11
CA PRO A 45 23.46 -23.69 -1.76
C PRO A 45 22.29 -22.70 -1.60
N GLY A 46 21.17 -23.15 -1.03
CA GLY A 46 20.32 -22.27 -0.24
C GLY A 46 19.11 -21.59 -0.89
N VAL A 47 18.65 -22.00 -2.10
CA VAL A 47 17.32 -21.59 -2.61
C VAL A 47 16.41 -22.81 -2.79
N GLY A 48 16.06 -23.43 -1.67
CA GLY A 48 14.83 -24.20 -1.62
C GLY A 48 13.65 -23.24 -1.64
N LEU A 49 12.75 -23.37 -2.61
CA LEU A 49 11.42 -22.76 -2.49
C LEU A 49 10.80 -23.25 -1.17
N PRO A 50 10.22 -22.38 -0.33
CA PRO A 50 9.68 -22.79 0.95
C PRO A 50 8.55 -23.80 0.69
N VAL A 51 8.82 -25.07 1.02
CA VAL A 51 7.80 -26.13 1.07
C VAL A 51 6.74 -25.65 2.03
N GLY A 52 5.49 -25.55 1.54
CA GLY A 52 4.43 -24.82 2.22
C GLY A 52 4.27 -25.27 3.67
N ALA A 53 4.57 -24.35 4.61
CA ALA A 53 4.16 -24.52 6.00
C ALA A 53 2.63 -24.71 6.03
N PRO A 54 2.10 -25.56 6.93
CA PRO A 54 0.65 -25.74 7.04
C PRO A 54 0.01 -24.38 7.35
N ALA A 55 -0.82 -23.90 6.42
CA ALA A 55 -1.49 -22.61 6.54
C ALA A 55 -2.31 -22.59 7.83
N ARG A 56 -1.91 -21.75 8.78
CA ARG A 56 -2.74 -21.41 9.93
C ARG A 56 -3.85 -20.48 9.42
N PRO A 57 -5.10 -20.66 9.84
CA PRO A 57 -6.18 -19.77 9.41
C PRO A 57 -5.86 -18.34 9.83
N LEU A 58 -5.88 -17.41 8.86
CA LEU A 58 -5.95 -15.98 9.09
C LEU A 58 -7.12 -15.68 10.04
N ARG A 59 -6.85 -14.90 11.10
CA ARG A 59 -7.86 -14.41 12.06
C ARG A 59 -7.67 -12.93 12.40
N SER A 60 -6.65 -12.29 11.84
CA SER A 60 -6.23 -10.95 12.22
C SER A 60 -5.28 -10.36 11.18
N VAL A 61 -5.08 -9.03 11.28
CA VAL A 61 -3.97 -8.32 10.62
C VAL A 61 -2.63 -9.01 10.85
N ASP A 62 -2.37 -9.47 12.08
CA ASP A 62 -1.09 -10.08 12.43
C ASP A 62 -0.82 -11.37 11.64
N ASP A 63 -1.85 -12.10 11.22
CA ASP A 63 -1.66 -13.31 10.43
C ASP A 63 -1.32 -13.00 8.96
N LEU A 64 -1.72 -11.84 8.43
CA LEU A 64 -1.24 -11.30 7.14
C LEU A 64 0.24 -10.85 7.20
N LEU A 65 0.79 -10.72 8.41
CA LEU A 65 2.15 -10.24 8.68
C LEU A 65 3.13 -11.36 9.06
N ARG A 66 2.61 -12.52 9.49
CA ARG A 66 3.34 -13.78 9.77
C ARG A 66 3.78 -14.48 8.47
N GLY A 67 4.61 -13.82 7.69
CA GLY A 67 5.37 -14.43 6.60
C GLY A 67 6.87 -14.30 6.82
N PRO A 68 7.70 -14.89 5.93
CA PRO A 68 9.11 -14.52 5.85
C PRO A 68 9.26 -12.99 5.73
N LEU A 69 10.40 -12.43 6.13
CA LEU A 69 10.72 -10.98 6.18
C LEU A 69 10.61 -10.20 4.85
N ALA A 70 10.06 -10.82 3.80
CA ALA A 70 9.73 -10.29 2.49
C ALA A 70 8.42 -10.92 1.95
N ALA A 71 7.36 -10.96 2.76
CA ALA A 71 6.02 -11.33 2.28
C ALA A 71 5.44 -10.21 1.41
N THR A 72 5.87 -10.12 0.13
CA THR A 72 5.31 -9.14 -0.83
C THR A 72 3.78 -9.17 -0.80
N ARG A 73 3.11 -8.05 -1.14
CA ARG A 73 1.63 -7.98 -1.13
C ARG A 73 0.99 -9.10 -1.94
N ARG A 74 1.68 -9.57 -2.98
CA ARG A 74 1.31 -10.77 -3.75
C ARG A 74 1.15 -12.03 -2.88
N LEU A 75 2.07 -12.30 -1.96
CA LEU A 75 1.98 -13.45 -1.04
C LEU A 75 0.83 -13.29 -0.03
N GLN A 76 0.53 -12.07 0.41
CA GLN A 76 -0.64 -11.77 1.24
C GLN A 76 -1.94 -12.01 0.46
N ILE A 77 -2.03 -11.54 -0.79
CA ILE A 77 -3.16 -11.79 -1.70
C ILE A 77 -3.32 -13.31 -1.93
N ASP A 78 -2.24 -14.02 -2.23
CA ASP A 78 -2.27 -15.47 -2.47
C ASP A 78 -2.71 -16.25 -1.21
N ALA A 79 -2.36 -15.80 0.01
CA ALA A 79 -2.85 -16.36 1.26
C ALA A 79 -4.36 -16.10 1.45
N LEU A 80 -4.77 -14.84 1.34
CA LEU A 80 -6.17 -14.41 1.48
C LEU A 80 -7.09 -15.13 0.47
N LEU A 81 -6.64 -15.35 -0.77
CA LEU A 81 -7.37 -16.11 -1.79
C LEU A 81 -7.50 -17.61 -1.49
N ARG A 82 -6.50 -18.23 -0.84
CA ARG A 82 -6.54 -19.64 -0.45
C ARG A 82 -7.45 -19.87 0.75
N GLU A 83 -7.43 -18.95 1.71
CA GLU A 83 -8.08 -19.12 3.00
C GLU A 83 -9.51 -18.57 3.02
N GLU A 84 -9.77 -17.49 2.28
CA GLU A 84 -11.09 -16.86 2.14
C GLU A 84 -11.67 -16.92 0.72
N PRO A 85 -11.60 -18.06 -0.01
CA PRO A 85 -11.95 -18.15 -1.43
C PRO A 85 -13.43 -17.88 -1.72
N ARG A 86 -14.29 -17.94 -0.70
CA ARG A 86 -15.73 -17.63 -0.79
C ARG A 86 -16.04 -16.14 -0.69
N ARG A 87 -15.16 -15.37 -0.04
CA ARG A 87 -15.33 -13.93 0.25
C ARG A 87 -14.43 -13.06 -0.61
N VAL A 88 -13.23 -13.53 -0.93
CA VAL A 88 -12.21 -12.77 -1.67
C VAL A 88 -11.97 -13.34 -3.06
N GLY A 89 -11.90 -12.44 -4.03
CA GLY A 89 -11.47 -12.70 -5.41
C GLY A 89 -10.43 -11.67 -5.83
N VAL A 90 -10.14 -11.63 -7.14
CA VAL A 90 -9.32 -10.56 -7.74
C VAL A 90 -10.07 -9.85 -8.86
N ASP A 91 -9.70 -8.60 -9.07
CA ASP A 91 -10.07 -7.81 -10.23
C ASP A 91 -9.23 -8.23 -11.48
N PRO A 92 -9.44 -7.62 -12.66
CA PRO A 92 -8.63 -7.89 -13.87
C PRO A 92 -7.14 -7.57 -13.75
N HIS A 93 -6.73 -6.75 -12.77
CA HIS A 93 -5.35 -6.33 -12.54
C HIS A 93 -4.66 -7.13 -11.42
N GLY A 94 -5.36 -8.08 -10.80
CA GLY A 94 -4.84 -8.93 -9.71
C GLY A 94 -4.96 -8.33 -8.32
N ALA A 95 -5.64 -7.20 -8.15
CA ALA A 95 -5.92 -6.61 -6.85
C ALA A 95 -7.05 -7.36 -6.13
N PRO A 96 -6.98 -7.55 -4.80
CA PRO A 96 -7.97 -8.31 -4.05
C PRO A 96 -9.28 -7.51 -3.90
N ILE A 97 -10.41 -8.20 -4.04
CA ILE A 97 -11.76 -7.63 -4.00
C ILE A 97 -12.72 -8.51 -3.20
N LEU A 98 -13.74 -7.90 -2.60
CA LEU A 98 -14.88 -8.64 -2.03
C LEU A 98 -15.76 -9.22 -3.15
N ARG A 99 -16.13 -10.48 -3.02
CA ARG A 99 -16.84 -11.23 -4.08
C ARG A 99 -18.30 -10.83 -4.19
N GLY A 100 -18.62 -10.27 -5.35
CA GLY A 100 -19.98 -9.84 -5.66
C GLY A 100 -20.32 -8.48 -5.08
N GLU A 101 -19.33 -7.75 -4.55
CA GLU A 101 -19.50 -6.41 -3.99
C GLU A 101 -18.80 -5.37 -4.86
N PHE A 102 -19.52 -4.28 -5.13
CA PHE A 102 -19.10 -3.20 -6.00
C PHE A 102 -19.48 -1.87 -5.36
N LEU A 103 -18.77 -0.82 -5.72
CA LEU A 103 -19.13 0.55 -5.37
C LEU A 103 -19.63 1.27 -6.62
N ALA A 104 -20.64 2.13 -6.43
CA ALA A 104 -21.15 3.01 -7.48
C ALA A 104 -21.25 4.45 -6.98
N MET A 105 -20.90 5.42 -7.82
CA MET A 105 -21.14 6.86 -7.59
C MET A 105 -22.06 7.44 -8.68
N GLY A 106 -22.93 8.36 -8.28
CA GLY A 106 -23.90 9.00 -9.19
C GLY A 106 -25.02 8.08 -9.67
N LEU A 107 -25.35 7.03 -8.91
CA LEU A 107 -26.37 6.04 -9.28
C LEU A 107 -27.76 6.47 -8.77
N ALA A 108 -28.53 7.16 -9.61
CA ALA A 108 -29.84 7.71 -9.24
C ALA A 108 -30.97 7.37 -10.25
N GLY A 109 -32.22 7.51 -9.79
CA GLY A 109 -33.43 7.41 -10.63
C GLY A 109 -33.49 6.14 -11.48
N ALA A 110 -33.78 6.30 -12.78
CA ALA A 110 -33.94 5.17 -13.70
C ALA A 110 -32.69 4.25 -13.80
N GLN A 111 -31.49 4.77 -13.55
CA GLN A 111 -30.26 3.97 -13.53
C GLN A 111 -30.17 3.08 -12.28
N LEU A 112 -30.60 3.60 -11.13
CA LEU A 112 -30.72 2.82 -9.89
C LEU A 112 -31.74 1.69 -10.05
N ASP A 113 -32.89 1.97 -10.68
CA ASP A 113 -33.92 0.96 -10.95
C ASP A 113 -33.46 -0.08 -11.97
N ALA A 114 -32.69 0.32 -13.00
CA ALA A 114 -32.08 -0.61 -13.95
C ALA A 114 -31.05 -1.55 -13.28
N VAL A 115 -30.24 -1.05 -12.34
CA VAL A 115 -29.30 -1.86 -11.54
C VAL A 115 -30.06 -2.85 -10.64
N ARG A 116 -31.14 -2.41 -9.98
CA ARG A 116 -32.01 -3.28 -9.17
C ARG A 116 -32.69 -4.37 -10.00
N ALA A 117 -33.16 -4.05 -11.20
CA ALA A 117 -33.76 -5.00 -12.14
C ALA A 117 -32.77 -6.10 -12.64
N LEU A 118 -31.46 -5.91 -12.42
CA LEU A 118 -30.44 -6.93 -12.65
C LEU A 118 -30.17 -7.82 -11.41
N ASP A 119 -31.00 -7.76 -10.36
CA ASP A 119 -30.84 -8.44 -9.07
C ASP A 119 -29.61 -8.00 -8.25
N PHE A 120 -29.13 -6.77 -8.45
CA PHE A 120 -28.22 -6.14 -7.49
C PHE A 120 -29.03 -5.56 -6.33
N ARG A 121 -28.68 -5.94 -5.10
CA ARG A 121 -29.12 -5.19 -3.91
C ARG A 121 -28.27 -3.94 -3.79
N VAL A 122 -28.89 -2.85 -3.34
CA VAL A 122 -28.24 -1.56 -3.15
C VAL A 122 -28.37 -1.23 -1.68
N ASP A 123 -27.24 -1.22 -0.99
CA ASP A 123 -27.18 -0.78 0.40
C ASP A 123 -27.16 0.75 0.39
N GLY A 124 -28.02 1.36 1.21
CA GLY A 124 -28.28 2.80 1.18
C GLY A 124 -27.12 3.64 1.68
N ALA A 125 -27.21 4.96 1.44
CA ALA A 125 -26.18 5.92 1.83
C ALA A 125 -25.80 5.76 3.33
N THR A 126 -24.52 5.55 3.57
CA THR A 126 -23.95 5.35 4.90
C THR A 126 -23.79 6.69 5.64
N PRO A 127 -23.59 6.69 6.97
CA PRO A 127 -23.22 7.91 7.70
C PRO A 127 -21.92 8.56 7.19
N ALA A 128 -21.02 7.78 6.56
CA ALA A 128 -19.80 8.30 5.94
C ALA A 128 -20.10 9.21 4.76
N ASP A 129 -21.07 8.80 3.94
CA ASP A 129 -21.50 9.43 2.70
C ASP A 129 -22.06 10.82 3.00
N ALA A 130 -23.01 10.88 3.93
CA ALA A 130 -23.56 12.14 4.45
C ALA A 130 -22.50 13.03 5.12
N THR A 131 -21.55 12.44 5.84
CA THR A 131 -20.46 13.19 6.48
C THR A 131 -19.56 13.85 5.45
N LEU A 132 -19.07 13.10 4.46
CA LEU A 132 -18.12 13.56 3.46
C LEU A 132 -18.80 14.29 2.28
N GLY A 133 -20.11 14.17 2.12
CA GLY A 133 -20.82 14.64 0.94
C GLY A 133 -20.48 13.80 -0.30
N LEU A 134 -20.23 12.51 -0.09
CA LEU A 134 -20.04 11.54 -1.16
C LEU A 134 -21.40 10.92 -1.49
N ASP A 135 -21.75 10.85 -2.76
CA ASP A 135 -22.92 10.10 -3.22
C ASP A 135 -22.43 8.78 -3.81
N PHE A 136 -22.18 7.80 -2.93
CA PHE A 136 -21.82 6.44 -3.31
C PHE A 136 -22.71 5.41 -2.62
N VAL A 137 -22.79 4.21 -3.21
CA VAL A 137 -23.53 3.08 -2.64
C VAL A 137 -22.75 1.78 -2.80
N VAL A 138 -22.99 0.82 -1.91
CA VAL A 138 -22.48 -0.55 -2.03
C VAL A 138 -23.51 -1.41 -2.75
N LEU A 139 -23.06 -2.20 -3.72
CA LEU A 139 -23.89 -3.05 -4.57
C LEU A 139 -23.52 -4.52 -4.40
N HIS A 140 -24.51 -5.36 -4.07
CA HIS A 140 -24.32 -6.81 -3.89
C HIS A 140 -25.00 -7.60 -5.01
N ASP A 141 -24.23 -8.37 -5.78
CA ASP A 141 -24.72 -9.22 -6.87
C ASP A 141 -25.39 -10.51 -6.34
N SER A 142 -26.72 -10.50 -6.22
CA SER A 142 -27.49 -11.67 -5.79
C SER A 142 -27.34 -12.88 -6.71
N ARG A 143 -26.99 -12.67 -8.01
CA ARG A 143 -26.77 -13.74 -8.99
C ARG A 143 -25.38 -14.36 -8.91
N ARG A 144 -24.49 -13.87 -8.03
CA ARG A 144 -23.14 -14.41 -7.82
C ARG A 144 -22.34 -14.57 -9.12
N ARG A 145 -22.44 -13.61 -10.04
CA ARG A 145 -21.70 -13.66 -11.32
C ARG A 145 -20.20 -13.48 -11.04
N SER A 146 -19.35 -13.83 -12.00
CA SER A 146 -17.93 -13.44 -11.89
C SER A 146 -17.79 -11.92 -11.89
N ALA A 147 -16.81 -11.39 -11.17
CA ALA A 147 -16.62 -9.94 -10.98
C ALA A 147 -16.64 -9.16 -12.30
N VAL A 148 -15.96 -9.67 -13.33
CA VAL A 148 -15.95 -9.09 -14.69
C VAL A 148 -17.34 -9.11 -15.36
N LYS A 149 -18.13 -10.19 -15.19
CA LYS A 149 -19.49 -10.26 -15.77
C LYS A 149 -20.47 -9.33 -15.06
N ALA A 150 -20.34 -9.20 -13.74
CA ALA A 150 -21.14 -8.29 -12.92
C ALA A 150 -20.81 -6.82 -13.23
N MET A 151 -19.52 -6.44 -13.23
CA MET A 151 -19.05 -5.09 -13.59
C MET A 151 -19.57 -4.67 -14.97
N ARG A 152 -19.40 -5.54 -15.98
CA ARG A 152 -19.93 -5.30 -17.34
C ARG A 152 -21.46 -5.20 -17.38
N ALA A 153 -22.19 -5.75 -16.43
CA ALA A 153 -23.65 -5.65 -16.37
C ALA A 153 -24.08 -4.30 -15.76
N LEU A 154 -23.42 -3.87 -14.68
CA LEU A 154 -23.59 -2.55 -14.06
C LEU A 154 -23.34 -1.42 -15.07
N GLN A 155 -22.18 -1.45 -15.73
CA GLN A 155 -21.78 -0.46 -16.74
C GLN A 155 -22.74 -0.35 -17.95
N ARG A 156 -23.49 -1.42 -18.27
CA ARG A 156 -24.54 -1.37 -19.31
C ARG A 156 -25.89 -0.86 -18.81
N ALA A 157 -26.21 -1.05 -17.53
CA ALA A 157 -27.47 -0.60 -16.95
C ALA A 157 -27.47 0.89 -16.60
N ALA A 158 -26.31 1.43 -16.25
CA ALA A 158 -26.14 2.83 -15.84
C ALA A 158 -24.83 3.39 -16.42
N PRO A 159 -24.79 3.74 -17.72
CA PRO A 159 -23.56 4.15 -18.39
C PRO A 159 -22.95 5.46 -17.86
N ASP A 160 -23.74 6.30 -17.21
CA ASP A 160 -23.29 7.59 -16.64
C ASP A 160 -22.84 7.46 -15.17
N ALA A 161 -23.12 6.32 -14.51
CA ALA A 161 -22.67 6.04 -13.15
C ALA A 161 -21.23 5.50 -13.15
N THR A 162 -20.42 5.94 -12.18
CA THR A 162 -19.05 5.44 -12.02
C THR A 162 -19.06 4.18 -11.16
N PHE A 163 -18.63 3.04 -11.72
CA PHE A 163 -18.53 1.77 -11.00
C PHE A 163 -17.08 1.37 -10.74
N THR A 164 -16.82 0.78 -9.57
CA THR A 164 -15.54 0.16 -9.21
C THR A 164 -15.77 -1.07 -8.33
N TYR A 165 -14.73 -1.90 -8.16
CA TYR A 165 -14.80 -3.05 -7.27
C TYR A 165 -14.70 -2.62 -5.80
N GLN A 166 -15.29 -3.42 -4.91
CA GLN A 166 -15.04 -3.29 -3.48
C GLN A 166 -13.64 -3.85 -3.16
N HIS A 167 -12.60 -3.04 -3.40
CA HIS A 167 -11.21 -3.41 -3.16
C HIS A 167 -10.88 -3.60 -1.66
N VAL A 168 -9.98 -4.54 -1.39
CA VAL A 168 -9.40 -4.82 -0.08
C VAL A 168 -7.99 -4.22 -0.03
N TYR A 169 -7.76 -3.30 0.91
CA TYR A 169 -6.45 -2.73 1.20
C TYR A 169 -5.73 -3.61 2.23
N LEU A 170 -4.41 -3.72 2.11
CA LEU A 170 -3.57 -4.62 2.91
C LEU A 170 -2.54 -3.83 3.73
N PRO A 171 -2.06 -4.34 4.88
CA PRO A 171 -1.12 -3.61 5.74
C PRO A 171 0.24 -3.38 5.05
N ALA A 172 0.85 -2.21 5.28
CA ALA A 172 2.11 -1.80 4.63
C ALA A 172 3.38 -2.11 5.46
N GLY A 173 3.40 -3.22 6.21
CA GLY A 173 4.52 -3.68 7.06
C GLY A 173 4.65 -5.20 7.07
N HIS A 174 5.73 -5.75 7.64
CA HIS A 174 5.93 -7.20 7.84
C HIS A 174 6.82 -7.49 9.07
N GLY A 175 6.72 -8.70 9.64
CA GLY A 175 7.73 -9.23 10.58
C GLY A 175 7.21 -10.16 11.68
N ASP A 176 8.06 -11.10 12.08
CA ASP A 176 7.75 -12.10 13.12
C ASP A 176 7.76 -11.54 14.55
N VAL A 177 7.15 -12.26 15.49
CA VAL A 177 6.65 -11.69 16.76
C VAL A 177 7.53 -11.99 17.98
N ALA A 178 8.20 -10.94 18.46
CA ALA A 178 8.39 -10.70 19.90
C ALA A 178 7.77 -9.35 20.30
N ARG A 179 7.51 -9.17 21.61
CA ARG A 179 6.93 -7.95 22.19
C ARG A 179 7.94 -6.80 22.05
N ALA A 180 7.79 -6.00 20.99
CA ALA A 180 8.68 -4.88 20.69
C ALA A 180 8.37 -3.72 21.64
N THR A 181 8.94 -3.74 22.84
CA THR A 181 8.86 -2.63 23.79
C THR A 181 9.53 -1.41 23.19
N SER A 182 8.74 -0.40 22.79
CA SER A 182 9.28 0.91 22.47
C SER A 182 9.86 1.52 23.75
N SER A 183 11.18 1.67 23.82
CA SER A 183 11.85 2.39 24.90
C SER A 183 11.89 3.89 24.57
N ALA A 184 10.72 4.50 24.40
CA ALA A 184 10.61 5.95 24.27
C ALA A 184 10.80 6.59 25.66
N THR A 185 11.78 7.48 25.78
CA THR A 185 11.87 8.38 26.94
C THR A 185 10.92 9.54 26.65
N PRO A 186 9.90 9.81 27.49
CA PRO A 186 8.83 10.72 27.14
C PRO A 186 9.34 12.15 26.92
N SER A 187 9.02 12.72 25.76
CA SER A 187 9.16 14.17 25.56
C SER A 187 8.16 14.90 26.46
N SER A 188 8.59 16.02 27.03
CA SER A 188 7.86 16.73 28.08
C SER A 188 7.72 18.21 27.76
N ALA A 189 6.78 18.54 26.85
CA ALA A 189 6.20 19.90 26.75
C ALA A 189 5.01 19.99 25.78
N ALA A 190 4.86 19.06 24.82
CA ALA A 190 3.91 19.20 23.72
C ALA A 190 2.45 19.29 24.19
N PRO A 191 1.62 20.20 23.62
CA PRO A 191 0.18 20.18 23.81
C PRO A 191 -0.41 18.91 23.19
N ALA A 192 -1.52 18.41 23.74
CA ALA A 192 -2.20 17.21 23.24
C ALA A 192 -2.78 17.45 21.84
N ARG A 193 -2.29 16.72 20.83
CA ARG A 193 -2.76 16.80 19.43
C ARG A 193 -3.95 15.88 19.18
N ARG A 194 -4.68 16.12 18.08
CA ARG A 194 -5.72 15.20 17.56
C ARG A 194 -5.17 14.50 16.31
N ILE A 195 -4.66 13.28 16.50
CA ILE A 195 -4.00 12.49 15.44
C ILE A 195 -4.78 11.20 15.15
N GLY A 196 -4.85 10.84 13.88
CA GLY A 196 -5.63 9.70 13.38
C GLY A 196 -4.73 8.54 12.99
N LEU A 197 -5.20 7.32 13.26
CA LEU A 197 -4.61 6.08 12.78
C LEU A 197 -5.68 5.23 12.11
N ILE A 198 -5.46 4.90 10.85
CA ILE A 198 -6.21 3.90 10.10
C ILE A 198 -5.31 2.68 9.93
N ASP A 199 -5.65 1.57 10.59
CA ASP A 199 -4.87 0.32 10.64
C ASP A 199 -5.77 -0.86 11.11
N GLY A 200 -5.21 -1.89 11.76
CA GLY A 200 -5.94 -2.77 12.67
C GLY A 200 -6.03 -2.20 14.09
N GLY A 201 -6.72 -2.90 14.98
CA GLY A 201 -6.93 -2.45 16.37
C GLY A 201 -5.64 -2.24 17.18
N VAL A 202 -5.74 -1.34 18.16
CA VAL A 202 -4.64 -0.85 19.02
C VAL A 202 -4.81 -1.39 20.44
N ASP A 203 -3.73 -1.83 21.09
CA ASP A 203 -3.71 -2.18 22.52
C ASP A 203 -3.63 -0.91 23.40
N PRO A 204 -4.69 -0.52 24.12
CA PRO A 204 -4.62 0.62 25.05
C PRO A 204 -3.75 0.33 26.29
N ALA A 205 -3.34 -0.93 26.51
CA ALA A 205 -2.44 -1.30 27.61
C ALA A 205 -0.95 -1.30 27.21
N ASP A 206 -0.59 -0.89 25.99
CA ASP A 206 0.82 -0.76 25.62
C ASP A 206 1.49 0.40 26.39
N PRO A 207 2.67 0.19 27.02
CA PRO A 207 3.36 1.24 27.78
C PRO A 207 3.66 2.52 26.99
N ALA A 208 3.87 2.46 25.68
CA ALA A 208 4.11 3.63 24.83
C ALA A 208 2.85 4.50 24.63
N LEU A 209 1.67 3.95 24.93
CA LEU A 209 0.37 4.61 24.80
C LEU A 209 -0.22 5.03 26.17
N ALA A 210 0.48 4.75 27.28
CA ALA A 210 -0.02 4.97 28.64
C ALA A 210 -0.38 6.44 29.00
N ARG A 211 -0.02 7.42 28.16
CA ARG A 211 -0.39 8.84 28.30
C ARG A 211 -1.43 9.31 27.29
N ALA A 212 -1.66 8.57 26.21
CA ALA A 212 -2.60 8.95 25.16
C ALA A 212 -4.04 8.61 25.54
N HIS A 213 -4.97 9.44 25.09
CA HIS A 213 -6.39 9.12 25.12
C HIS A 213 -6.78 8.46 23.79
N ILE A 214 -7.33 7.25 23.82
CA ILE A 214 -7.61 6.47 22.60
C ILE A 214 -9.12 6.43 22.36
N GLU A 215 -9.56 7.09 21.29
CA GLU A 215 -10.91 6.95 20.73
C GLU A 215 -10.88 5.85 19.66
N GLN A 216 -11.83 4.92 19.69
CA GLN A 216 -11.86 3.75 18.80
C GLN A 216 -13.06 3.78 17.84
N HIS A 217 -12.85 3.36 16.60
CA HIS A 217 -13.90 3.28 15.56
C HIS A 217 -13.80 2.01 14.71
N GLY A 218 -14.87 1.71 13.97
CA GLY A 218 -15.03 0.55 13.09
C GLY A 218 -15.66 -0.66 13.77
N CYS A 219 -15.23 -0.98 15.00
CA CYS A 219 -15.59 -2.22 15.69
C CYS A 219 -16.34 -1.98 17.00
N LYS A 220 -17.30 -2.85 17.33
CA LYS A 220 -17.97 -2.85 18.66
C LYS A 220 -17.04 -3.28 19.80
N THR A 221 -16.03 -4.08 19.47
CA THR A 221 -14.92 -4.46 20.33
C THR A 221 -13.70 -4.49 19.42
N ALA A 222 -12.73 -3.60 19.64
CA ALA A 222 -11.51 -3.59 18.85
C ALA A 222 -10.74 -4.90 19.07
N THR A 223 -10.19 -5.46 18.00
CA THR A 223 -9.30 -6.63 18.12
C THR A 223 -7.87 -6.13 18.04
N VAL A 224 -7.15 -6.21 19.15
CA VAL A 224 -5.75 -5.80 19.24
C VAL A 224 -4.93 -6.47 18.14
N SER A 225 -4.25 -5.66 17.34
CA SER A 225 -3.24 -6.08 16.38
C SER A 225 -1.88 -5.56 16.83
N ARG A 226 -0.83 -6.37 16.67
CA ARG A 226 0.54 -5.94 16.91
C ARG A 226 0.94 -4.80 15.98
N HIS A 227 0.48 -4.83 14.73
CA HIS A 227 0.79 -3.80 13.73
C HIS A 227 0.20 -2.44 14.12
N GLY A 228 -1.13 -2.36 14.31
CA GLY A 228 -1.80 -1.12 14.72
C GLY A 228 -1.23 -0.57 16.03
N THR A 229 -0.92 -1.44 16.99
CA THR A 229 -0.27 -1.04 18.26
C THR A 229 1.14 -0.48 18.04
N ALA A 230 1.98 -1.12 17.21
CA ALA A 230 3.33 -0.64 16.93
C ALA A 230 3.36 0.66 16.11
N VAL A 231 2.40 0.85 15.20
CA VAL A 231 2.20 2.09 14.43
C VAL A 231 1.68 3.21 15.36
N ALA A 232 0.71 2.91 16.23
CA ALA A 232 0.22 3.84 17.25
C ALA A 232 1.35 4.30 18.20
N ALA A 233 2.17 3.36 18.68
CA ALA A 233 3.30 3.65 19.55
C ALA A 233 4.34 4.58 18.88
N ARG A 234 4.60 4.40 17.56
CA ARG A 234 5.45 5.32 16.76
C ARG A 234 4.82 6.70 16.57
N LEU A 235 3.50 6.77 16.42
CA LEU A 235 2.74 7.98 16.13
C LEU A 235 2.65 8.89 17.38
N VAL A 236 2.33 8.28 18.52
CA VAL A 236 2.21 8.95 19.83
C VAL A 236 3.56 9.19 20.51
N ASP A 237 4.50 8.24 20.41
CA ASP A 237 5.85 8.27 21.02
C ASP A 237 5.88 8.69 22.52
N GLY A 238 4.82 8.32 23.27
CA GLY A 238 4.66 8.65 24.69
C GLY A 238 4.07 10.04 25.00
N ASP A 239 3.61 10.81 24.02
CA ASP A 239 2.91 12.08 24.22
C ASP A 239 1.45 11.91 24.69
N PRO A 240 0.84 12.94 25.31
CA PRO A 240 -0.52 12.88 25.83
C PRO A 240 -1.59 13.16 24.76
N ASP A 241 -1.37 12.69 23.53
CA ASP A 241 -2.25 12.97 22.39
C ASP A 241 -3.61 12.27 22.51
N THR A 242 -4.62 12.82 21.83
CA THR A 242 -5.83 12.07 21.52
C THR A 242 -5.64 11.32 20.19
N LEU A 243 -5.50 10.00 20.30
CA LEU A 243 -5.37 9.08 19.18
C LEU A 243 -6.75 8.58 18.74
N TYR A 244 -7.13 8.92 17.52
CA TYR A 244 -8.33 8.42 16.86
C TYR A 244 -7.97 7.17 16.05
N ALA A 245 -8.20 5.98 16.62
CA ALA A 245 -7.83 4.70 16.03
C ALA A 245 -9.03 3.99 15.36
N ALA A 246 -9.01 3.86 14.03
CA ALA A 246 -9.97 3.07 13.28
C ALA A 246 -9.40 1.68 12.95
N ASP A 247 -10.05 0.63 13.46
CA ASP A 247 -9.73 -0.77 13.18
C ASP A 247 -10.54 -1.24 11.95
N LEU A 248 -9.84 -1.52 10.85
CA LEU A 248 -10.43 -1.90 9.58
C LEU A 248 -10.64 -3.42 9.42
N TRP A 249 -10.23 -4.22 10.40
CA TRP A 249 -10.35 -5.68 10.39
C TRP A 249 -11.29 -6.24 11.45
N CYS A 250 -11.40 -5.63 12.64
CA CYS A 250 -12.29 -6.07 13.72
C CYS A 250 -12.13 -7.55 14.13
N GLY A 251 -10.93 -8.12 13.96
CA GLY A 251 -10.67 -9.55 14.21
C GLY A 251 -11.15 -10.49 13.09
N ASP A 252 -11.40 -9.95 11.90
CA ASP A 252 -11.63 -10.70 10.67
C ASP A 252 -10.30 -10.91 9.90
N ALA A 253 -10.25 -11.96 9.08
CA ALA A 253 -9.20 -12.16 8.08
C ALA A 253 -9.35 -11.18 6.90
N VAL A 254 -10.59 -10.82 6.56
CA VAL A 254 -10.94 -9.95 5.43
C VAL A 254 -11.40 -8.59 5.95
N GLY A 255 -10.44 -7.74 6.28
CA GLY A 255 -10.65 -6.31 6.57
C GLY A 255 -10.28 -5.41 5.40
N GLY A 256 -10.05 -4.13 5.68
CA GLY A 256 -9.48 -3.19 4.71
C GLY A 256 -10.38 -2.87 3.51
N ALA A 257 -11.67 -3.18 3.56
CA ALA A 257 -12.61 -2.85 2.49
C ALA A 257 -12.64 -1.33 2.26
N THR A 258 -12.68 -0.90 0.99
CA THR A 258 -12.67 0.54 0.65
C THR A 258 -13.81 1.33 1.33
N SER A 259 -14.99 0.72 1.51
CA SER A 259 -16.12 1.32 2.23
C SER A 259 -15.78 1.60 3.70
N ASN A 260 -15.19 0.64 4.40
CA ASN A 260 -14.71 0.81 5.78
C ASN A 260 -13.62 1.88 5.89
N LEU A 261 -12.72 1.95 4.89
CA LEU A 261 -11.69 2.98 4.82
C LEU A 261 -12.27 4.39 4.62
N VAL A 262 -13.31 4.54 3.80
CA VAL A 262 -14.03 5.81 3.64
C VAL A 262 -14.85 6.17 4.89
N ASP A 263 -15.44 5.20 5.59
CA ASP A 263 -16.11 5.44 6.87
C ASP A 263 -15.14 5.85 8.00
N ALA A 264 -13.94 5.26 8.05
CA ALA A 264 -12.88 5.70 8.95
C ALA A 264 -12.45 7.16 8.68
N LEU A 265 -12.22 7.53 7.41
CA LEU A 265 -11.94 8.92 7.02
C LEU A 265 -13.09 9.86 7.39
N ALA A 266 -14.34 9.44 7.18
CA ALA A 266 -15.51 10.21 7.55
C ALA A 266 -15.61 10.43 9.06
N TRP A 267 -15.39 9.39 9.88
CA TRP A 267 -15.33 9.53 11.32
C TRP A 267 -14.27 10.55 11.76
N MET A 268 -13.06 10.46 11.22
CA MET A 268 -11.98 11.42 11.49
C MET A 268 -12.32 12.85 11.01
N ALA A 269 -13.16 12.99 9.99
CA ALA A 269 -13.70 14.28 9.56
C ALA A 269 -14.67 14.87 10.59
N ARG A 270 -15.59 14.06 11.16
CA ARG A 270 -16.49 14.49 12.25
C ARG A 270 -15.70 14.89 13.48
N GLU A 271 -14.71 14.08 13.83
CA GLU A 271 -13.83 14.29 14.98
C GLU A 271 -12.75 15.36 14.74
N ARG A 272 -12.77 16.06 13.61
CA ARG A 272 -11.84 17.15 13.27
C ARG A 272 -10.37 16.78 13.51
N VAL A 273 -10.00 15.54 13.20
CA VAL A 273 -8.62 15.03 13.35
C VAL A 273 -7.71 15.77 12.39
N ALA A 274 -6.63 16.39 12.87
CA ALA A 274 -5.81 17.27 12.04
C ALA A 274 -4.98 16.50 11.01
N VAL A 275 -4.29 15.46 11.48
CA VAL A 275 -3.38 14.63 10.69
C VAL A 275 -3.75 13.16 10.84
N ILE A 276 -3.79 12.42 9.74
CA ILE A 276 -4.25 11.03 9.68
C ILE A 276 -3.16 10.17 9.04
N ASN A 277 -2.62 9.22 9.81
CA ASN A 277 -1.73 8.17 9.31
C ASN A 277 -2.54 6.99 8.74
N ILE A 278 -2.23 6.58 7.51
CA ILE A 278 -2.83 5.45 6.82
C ILE A 278 -1.73 4.42 6.50
N SER A 279 -1.67 3.35 7.29
CA SER A 279 -0.63 2.32 7.18
C SER A 279 -1.08 1.11 6.34
N LEU A 280 -1.94 1.36 5.35
CA LEU A 280 -2.46 0.39 4.39
C LEU A 280 -2.08 0.78 2.94
N VAL A 281 -2.04 -0.22 2.06
CA VAL A 281 -1.84 -0.04 0.61
C VAL A 281 -2.77 -0.89 -0.23
N GLY A 282 -3.15 -0.37 -1.39
CA GLY A 282 -4.02 -1.05 -2.36
C GLY A 282 -3.99 -0.39 -3.74
N PRO A 283 -4.89 -0.82 -4.66
CA PRO A 283 -4.99 -0.24 -5.99
C PRO A 283 -5.60 1.17 -5.95
N ASP A 284 -5.59 1.86 -7.10
CA ASP A 284 -6.44 3.03 -7.30
C ASP A 284 -7.92 2.65 -7.12
N ASN A 285 -8.68 3.52 -6.47
CA ASN A 285 -10.12 3.35 -6.31
C ASN A 285 -10.81 4.72 -6.35
N PRO A 286 -11.67 5.01 -7.35
CA PRO A 286 -12.26 6.33 -7.53
C PRO A 286 -13.11 6.81 -6.34
N VAL A 287 -13.67 5.90 -5.54
CA VAL A 287 -14.41 6.27 -4.31
C VAL A 287 -13.46 6.72 -3.21
N LEU A 288 -12.33 6.01 -3.03
CA LEU A 288 -11.29 6.42 -2.09
C LEU A 288 -10.60 7.71 -2.54
N ALA A 289 -10.26 7.83 -3.83
CA ALA A 289 -9.69 9.04 -4.42
C ALA A 289 -10.58 10.26 -4.12
N ARG A 290 -11.91 10.10 -4.27
CA ARG A 290 -12.86 11.17 -3.98
C ARG A 290 -12.96 11.48 -2.48
N ALA A 291 -12.94 10.46 -1.61
CA ALA A 291 -12.90 10.66 -0.16
C ALA A 291 -11.63 11.41 0.28
N VAL A 292 -10.47 11.01 -0.24
CA VAL A 292 -9.16 11.65 -0.02
C VAL A 292 -9.19 13.12 -0.44
N GLN A 293 -9.65 13.42 -1.66
CA GLN A 293 -9.84 14.81 -2.13
C GLN A 293 -10.73 15.64 -1.19
N VAL A 294 -11.82 15.06 -0.70
CA VAL A 294 -12.73 15.74 0.25
C VAL A 294 -12.03 16.02 1.58
N MET A 295 -11.24 15.09 2.10
CA MET A 295 -10.47 15.28 3.34
C MET A 295 -9.46 16.42 3.20
N ILE A 296 -8.66 16.41 2.14
CA ILE A 296 -7.67 17.46 1.84
C ILE A 296 -8.36 18.83 1.64
N ALA A 297 -9.46 18.88 0.87
CA ALA A 297 -10.23 20.11 0.65
C ALA A 297 -10.93 20.67 1.91
N ARG A 298 -11.14 19.82 2.93
CA ARG A 298 -11.62 20.21 4.27
C ARG A 298 -10.48 20.59 5.21
N GLY A 299 -9.23 20.37 4.81
CA GLY A 299 -8.04 20.79 5.54
C GLY A 299 -7.40 19.74 6.43
N HIS A 300 -7.75 18.46 6.25
CA HIS A 300 -7.05 17.35 6.89
C HIS A 300 -5.75 17.04 6.15
N VAL A 301 -4.69 16.68 6.86
CA VAL A 301 -3.44 16.19 6.27
C VAL A 301 -3.46 14.67 6.32
N LEU A 302 -3.23 14.01 5.18
CA LEU A 302 -3.15 12.56 5.08
C LEU A 302 -1.69 12.16 4.86
N VAL A 303 -1.20 11.22 5.66
CA VAL A 303 0.15 10.66 5.55
C VAL A 303 0.01 9.16 5.36
N SER A 304 0.70 8.59 4.37
CA SER A 304 0.52 7.19 4.00
C SER A 304 1.83 6.50 3.66
N ALA A 305 1.91 5.22 3.99
CA ALA A 305 2.99 4.34 3.60
C ALA A 305 2.98 4.10 2.07
N VAL A 306 4.13 4.21 1.39
CA VAL A 306 4.22 3.95 -0.08
C VAL A 306 4.21 2.46 -0.45
N GLY A 307 4.23 1.56 0.53
CA GLY A 307 4.15 0.12 0.37
C GLY A 307 5.49 -0.61 0.28
N ASN A 308 5.43 -1.93 0.35
CA ASN A 308 6.59 -2.82 0.51
C ASN A 308 6.76 -3.83 -0.66
N ASP A 309 6.32 -3.48 -1.87
CA ASP A 309 6.40 -4.36 -3.05
C ASP A 309 7.73 -4.22 -3.84
N GLY A 310 8.66 -3.40 -3.33
CA GLY A 310 9.93 -3.08 -3.97
C GLY A 310 9.85 -1.88 -4.93
N PRO A 311 11.01 -1.33 -5.33
CA PRO A 311 11.10 -0.10 -6.11
C PRO A 311 10.55 -0.21 -7.55
N ALA A 312 10.38 -1.43 -8.07
CA ALA A 312 9.82 -1.67 -9.40
C ALA A 312 8.31 -1.94 -9.40
N ALA A 313 7.66 -1.86 -8.23
CA ALA A 313 6.21 -1.98 -8.12
C ALA A 313 5.50 -0.74 -8.70
N PRO A 314 4.27 -0.90 -9.25
CA PRO A 314 3.45 0.26 -9.58
C PRO A 314 3.11 1.07 -8.30
N PRO A 315 2.84 2.39 -8.41
CA PRO A 315 2.39 3.19 -7.28
C PRO A 315 1.17 2.59 -6.57
N LEU A 316 1.16 2.69 -5.24
CA LEU A 316 0.11 2.17 -4.38
C LEU A 316 -0.60 3.32 -3.65
N PHE A 317 -1.88 3.09 -3.36
CA PHE A 317 -2.78 4.10 -2.82
C PHE A 317 -3.12 3.79 -1.35
N PRO A 318 -3.33 4.80 -0.50
CA PRO A 318 -3.56 6.20 -0.86
C PRO A 318 -2.33 7.09 -1.05
N ALA A 319 -1.10 6.62 -0.76
CA ALA A 319 0.12 7.43 -0.89
C ALA A 319 0.35 8.04 -2.29
N ALA A 320 -0.12 7.38 -3.36
CA ALA A 320 -0.03 7.89 -4.72
C ALA A 320 -1.16 8.85 -5.16
N TYR A 321 -2.07 9.25 -4.26
CA TYR A 321 -3.02 10.33 -4.58
C TYR A 321 -2.36 11.71 -4.39
N PRO A 322 -2.71 12.71 -5.22
CA PRO A 322 -2.25 14.08 -5.03
C PRO A 322 -2.54 14.62 -3.62
N GLU A 323 -1.58 15.39 -3.07
CA GLU A 323 -1.65 16.01 -1.73
C GLU A 323 -1.77 15.02 -0.55
N VAL A 324 -1.59 13.72 -0.76
CA VAL A 324 -1.28 12.75 0.31
C VAL A 324 0.23 12.67 0.47
N ILE A 325 0.73 12.82 1.69
CA ILE A 325 2.17 12.75 1.98
C ILE A 325 2.60 11.28 1.97
N GLY A 326 3.35 10.87 0.96
CA GLY A 326 3.85 9.51 0.79
C GLY A 326 5.21 9.28 1.46
N VAL A 327 5.29 8.25 2.32
CA VAL A 327 6.48 7.99 3.16
C VAL A 327 7.14 6.65 2.84
N SER A 328 8.44 6.68 2.50
CA SER A 328 9.30 5.51 2.37
C SER A 328 10.04 5.17 3.67
N GLY A 329 10.56 3.94 3.79
CA GLY A 329 11.25 3.49 5.00
C GLY A 329 12.76 3.37 4.80
N VAL A 330 13.55 3.83 5.77
CA VAL A 330 15.01 3.58 5.85
C VAL A 330 15.38 2.62 6.99
N ASP A 331 16.56 2.01 6.88
CA ASP A 331 17.20 1.27 7.97
C ASP A 331 17.99 2.18 8.93
N ALA A 332 18.55 1.61 10.00
CA ALA A 332 19.37 2.34 10.98
C ALA A 332 20.73 2.85 10.45
N ARG A 333 21.02 2.67 9.16
CA ARG A 333 22.14 3.30 8.43
C ARG A 333 21.64 4.29 7.38
N GLU A 334 20.38 4.70 7.47
CA GLU A 334 19.72 5.67 6.61
C GLU A 334 19.63 5.22 5.15
N ARG A 335 19.60 3.89 4.91
CA ARG A 335 19.46 3.32 3.58
C ARG A 335 18.00 2.92 3.37
N VAL A 336 17.36 3.40 2.31
CA VAL A 336 15.99 2.99 1.96
C VAL A 336 15.89 1.47 1.86
N LEU A 337 14.93 0.90 2.57
CA LEU A 337 14.68 -0.53 2.67
C LEU A 337 14.51 -1.14 1.25
N PRO A 338 15.10 -2.32 0.95
CA PRO A 338 15.01 -2.92 -0.38
C PRO A 338 13.57 -3.15 -0.87
N GLU A 339 12.64 -3.38 0.05
CA GLU A 339 11.22 -3.56 -0.22
C GLU A 339 10.42 -2.25 -0.33
N SER A 340 10.92 -1.09 0.11
CA SER A 340 10.16 0.15 0.00
C SER A 340 9.84 0.48 -1.46
N GLY A 341 8.58 0.87 -1.72
CA GLY A 341 8.16 1.44 -2.98
C GLY A 341 8.96 2.70 -3.32
N SER A 342 9.03 3.02 -4.62
CA SER A 342 9.69 4.23 -5.12
C SER A 342 8.90 4.83 -6.29
N GLY A 343 9.08 6.12 -6.52
CA GLY A 343 8.42 6.89 -7.58
C GLY A 343 8.07 8.29 -7.10
N ASP A 344 7.28 9.00 -7.90
CA ASP A 344 6.87 10.38 -7.61
C ASP A 344 6.03 10.48 -6.33
N GLN A 345 5.36 9.38 -5.93
CA GLN A 345 4.60 9.23 -4.69
C GLN A 345 5.45 9.15 -3.40
N VAL A 346 6.77 9.34 -3.47
CA VAL A 346 7.62 9.49 -2.28
C VAL A 346 7.89 10.97 -2.05
N ASP A 347 7.35 11.50 -0.96
CA ASP A 347 7.61 12.87 -0.49
C ASP A 347 8.68 12.89 0.59
N PHE A 348 8.71 11.89 1.48
CA PHE A 348 9.72 11.80 2.55
C PHE A 348 10.14 10.35 2.83
N CYS A 349 11.21 10.20 3.60
CA CYS A 349 11.56 8.95 4.24
C CYS A 349 11.70 9.10 5.76
N ALA A 350 11.46 8.03 6.50
CA ALA A 350 11.68 7.96 7.95
C ALA A 350 12.11 6.55 8.36
N SER A 351 12.50 6.35 9.63
CA SER A 351 12.92 5.04 10.13
C SER A 351 11.80 4.01 10.01
N GLY A 352 11.96 3.06 9.07
CA GLY A 352 10.98 2.01 8.80
C GLY A 352 11.23 0.74 9.61
N VAL A 353 11.95 0.82 10.74
CA VAL A 353 12.36 -0.32 11.56
C VAL A 353 12.00 -0.10 13.02
N VAL A 354 11.38 -1.11 13.65
CA VAL A 354 11.00 -1.10 15.07
C VAL A 354 11.57 -2.34 15.76
N GLY A 355 12.23 -2.15 16.91
CA GLY A 355 12.96 -3.21 17.61
C GLY A 355 14.35 -3.48 17.03
N SER A 356 14.92 -4.65 17.32
CA SER A 356 16.28 -5.01 16.89
C SER A 356 16.43 -6.52 16.70
N GLY A 357 17.53 -6.95 16.09
CA GLY A 357 17.83 -8.37 15.87
C GLY A 357 16.88 -9.05 14.88
N ARG A 358 16.51 -10.30 15.16
CA ARG A 358 15.62 -11.10 14.29
C ARG A 358 14.14 -10.78 14.46
N ASP A 359 13.77 -10.12 15.56
CA ASP A 359 12.38 -9.86 15.94
C ASP A 359 11.94 -8.43 15.56
N ALA A 360 12.79 -7.71 14.82
CA ALA A 360 12.55 -6.37 14.33
C ALA A 360 11.43 -6.36 13.28
N LEU A 361 10.44 -5.51 13.50
CA LEU A 361 9.42 -5.15 12.52
C LEU A 361 10.03 -4.21 11.48
N ARG A 362 9.65 -4.37 10.21
CA ARG A 362 10.13 -3.52 9.12
C ARG A 362 9.07 -3.23 8.07
N GLY A 363 9.12 -2.03 7.49
CA GLY A 363 8.22 -1.60 6.42
C GLY A 363 7.88 -0.12 6.47
N THR A 364 7.28 0.35 5.38
CA THR A 364 6.84 1.75 5.20
C THR A 364 5.74 2.16 6.19
N SER A 365 4.92 1.22 6.67
CA SER A 365 3.93 1.47 7.74
C SER A 365 4.52 1.92 9.08
N PHE A 366 5.80 1.65 9.35
CA PHE A 366 6.48 2.10 10.57
C PHE A 366 7.20 3.44 10.39
N ALA A 367 7.44 3.85 9.15
CA ALA A 367 8.02 5.16 8.79
C ALA A 367 6.95 6.25 8.72
N ALA A 368 5.81 5.96 8.07
CA ALA A 368 4.66 6.87 7.96
C ALA A 368 4.23 7.55 9.29
N PRO A 369 4.09 6.85 10.43
CA PRO A 369 3.68 7.47 11.70
C PRO A 369 4.68 8.51 12.23
N ILE A 370 5.97 8.42 11.90
CA ILE A 370 6.97 9.43 12.31
C ILE A 370 6.71 10.75 11.58
N VAL A 371 6.44 10.68 10.27
CA VAL A 371 6.10 11.87 9.46
C VAL A 371 4.73 12.43 9.85
N ALA A 372 3.76 11.57 10.13
CA ALA A 372 2.44 11.98 10.63
C ALA A 372 2.51 12.67 12.00
N ARG A 373 3.37 12.19 12.91
CA ARG A 373 3.68 12.85 14.18
C ARG A 373 4.22 14.26 13.96
N LYS A 374 5.24 14.43 13.10
CA LYS A 374 5.82 15.75 12.79
C LYS A 374 4.79 16.68 12.13
N ALA A 375 4.01 16.18 11.18
CA ALA A 375 2.89 16.94 10.60
C ALA A 375 1.89 17.41 11.67
N GLY A 376 1.65 16.60 12.71
CA GLY A 376 0.79 16.94 13.85
C GLY A 376 1.37 18.03 14.76
N GLU A 377 2.67 18.30 14.73
CA GLU A 377 3.32 19.42 15.44
C GLU A 377 3.06 20.77 14.74
N LEU A 378 2.65 20.72 13.46
CA LEU A 378 2.45 21.88 12.59
C LEU A 378 0.95 22.21 12.38
N LEU A 379 0.03 21.39 12.90
CA LEU A 379 -1.41 21.54 12.66
C LEU A 379 -2.28 21.06 13.83
N ASP A 380 -2.80 22.01 14.62
CA ASP A 380 -3.71 21.71 15.74
C ASP A 380 -5.10 21.21 15.30
N ALA A 381 -5.59 21.69 14.14
CA ALA A 381 -6.94 21.41 13.65
C ALA A 381 -7.04 21.56 12.11
N PRO A 382 -7.98 20.84 11.44
CA PRO A 382 -8.16 20.91 10.00
C PRO A 382 -8.38 22.34 9.47
N ARG A 383 -7.54 22.74 8.52
CA ARG A 383 -7.52 24.07 7.90
C ARG A 383 -7.26 23.96 6.40
N LYS A 384 -8.07 24.63 5.57
CA LYS A 384 -7.91 24.59 4.11
C LYS A 384 -6.49 25.00 3.69
N GLY A 385 -5.89 24.23 2.78
CA GLY A 385 -4.51 24.43 2.32
C GLY A 385 -3.43 23.82 3.21
N ALA A 386 -3.78 23.23 4.36
CA ALA A 386 -2.79 22.71 5.30
C ALA A 386 -1.92 21.58 4.73
N ALA A 387 -2.41 20.74 3.81
CA ALA A 387 -1.62 19.66 3.21
C ALA A 387 -0.34 20.19 2.52
N ALA A 388 -0.49 21.15 1.60
CA ALA A 388 0.64 21.77 0.91
C ALA A 388 1.56 22.57 1.85
N GLU A 389 0.98 23.27 2.84
CA GLU A 389 1.75 24.08 3.80
C GLU A 389 2.59 23.21 4.75
N VAL A 390 2.00 22.14 5.29
CA VAL A 390 2.68 21.17 6.15
C VAL A 390 3.74 20.41 5.35
N GLN A 391 3.45 19.98 4.13
CA GLN A 391 4.46 19.36 3.26
C GLN A 391 5.64 20.30 2.99
N GLN A 392 5.40 21.58 2.72
CA GLN A 392 6.47 22.56 2.50
C GLN A 392 7.32 22.78 3.77
N GLN A 393 6.71 22.84 4.95
CA GLN A 393 7.43 22.99 6.22
C GLN A 393 8.28 21.76 6.52
N LEU A 394 7.73 20.55 6.36
CA LEU A 394 8.47 19.30 6.51
C LEU A 394 9.65 19.18 5.53
N ALA A 395 9.50 19.64 4.28
CA ALA A 395 10.62 19.70 3.33
C ALA A 395 11.73 20.68 3.74
N GLY A 396 11.43 21.69 4.56
CA GLY A 396 12.43 22.56 5.18
C GLY A 396 13.15 21.93 6.38
N GLU A 397 12.58 20.89 6.99
CA GLU A 397 13.16 20.13 8.11
C GLU A 397 13.90 18.86 7.65
N ALA A 398 13.53 18.32 6.48
CA ALA A 398 14.07 17.07 5.96
C ALA A 398 15.57 17.16 5.66
N ARG A 399 16.33 16.14 6.07
CA ARG A 399 17.73 16.00 5.67
C ARG A 399 17.84 15.23 4.36
N ASP A 400 18.30 15.91 3.32
CA ASP A 400 18.59 15.33 2.01
C ASP A 400 19.48 14.06 2.12
N LEU A 401 19.11 13.03 1.37
CA LEU A 401 19.73 11.72 1.32
C LEU A 401 19.64 11.14 -0.10
N GLY A 402 20.66 10.38 -0.50
CA GLY A 402 20.68 9.75 -1.82
C GLY A 402 21.30 10.65 -2.86
N ARG A 403 20.52 11.08 -3.86
CA ARG A 403 20.96 12.08 -4.85
C ARG A 403 20.58 13.48 -4.35
N PRO A 404 21.38 14.54 -4.60
CA PRO A 404 21.04 15.88 -4.14
C PRO A 404 19.68 16.37 -4.66
N GLY A 405 18.80 16.78 -3.74
CA GLY A 405 17.42 17.19 -4.00
C GLY A 405 16.46 16.01 -4.23
N ARG A 406 15.16 16.31 -4.37
CA ARG A 406 14.08 15.31 -4.38
C ARG A 406 14.38 14.10 -5.27
N ASP A 407 14.41 12.91 -4.69
CA ASP A 407 14.64 11.64 -5.38
C ASP A 407 13.53 10.61 -5.15
N PRO A 408 13.27 9.68 -6.08
CA PRO A 408 12.10 8.80 -6.02
C PRO A 408 12.17 7.72 -4.91
N ARG A 409 13.25 7.66 -4.12
CA ARG A 409 13.42 6.71 -3.01
C ARG A 409 13.40 7.41 -1.65
N TYR A 410 14.02 8.58 -1.54
CA TYR A 410 14.13 9.35 -0.30
C TYR A 410 13.10 10.50 -0.20
N GLY A 411 12.46 10.87 -1.32
CA GLY A 411 11.64 12.07 -1.39
C GLY A 411 12.50 13.31 -1.24
N ASP A 412 11.99 14.31 -0.52
CA ASP A 412 12.72 15.51 -0.10
C ASP A 412 13.71 15.24 1.05
N GLY A 413 13.72 14.03 1.63
CA GLY A 413 14.76 13.56 2.55
C GLY A 413 14.25 12.83 3.80
N LEU A 414 15.14 12.69 4.79
CA LEU A 414 14.88 12.03 6.06
C LEU A 414 14.22 12.96 7.07
N LEU A 415 13.09 12.53 7.61
CA LEU A 415 12.49 13.06 8.82
C LEU A 415 12.72 12.10 10.00
N SER A 416 13.16 12.67 11.11
CA SER A 416 13.42 11.97 12.38
C SER A 416 12.55 12.56 13.50
N PRO A 417 12.26 11.79 14.58
CA PRO A 417 11.65 12.30 15.80
C PRO A 417 12.47 13.41 16.47
#